data_AF-A0A3N5Y3Q5-F1
#
_entry.id   AF-A0A3N5Y3Q5-F1
#
_cell.length_a   1.000
_cell.length_b   1.000
_cell.length_c   1.000
_cell.angle_alpha   90.00
_cell.angle_beta   90.00
_cell.angle_gamma   90.00
#
_symmetry.space_group_name_H-M   'P 1'
#
loop_
_entity.id
_entity.type
_entity.pdbx_description
1 polymer ?
#
loop_
_entity_poly.entity_id
_entity_poly.type
_entity_poly.pdbx_seq_one_letter_code
_entity_poly.pdbx_strand_id
1 'polypeptide(L)'
;MAVIILVINAVLMDYWFNDRVFFLNVKRFIDEVATPIDSGQKKASTEDHVETKSPTVRETSARELNKLLPHDIGHFSGGVNCKSGSHQPGKTIYQWRDGNGVINLSNRKKPPMADVQVVGQVKTEDLSINIYGDTPPNGFRERVITRIHHAKRFFGEVTDKRLIQPVDIKIRLFNDKNRYSDFRERVSPSLGNTNGFYRSGVNESYVYLNNFDQGTKTAVHEAMHSINRAWFGSMSRWLNEGMAEVAETTLEPSESPWIQYVKGKHRIPLSRLFSSSDPEWASTENAQFYATSWAIVSFFKTHYETGLARLLLIESENGCNTVQPADIEKAFNKSIEQIEQEFLLWLVRQVA
;
A
#
# COMPACT_ATOMS: atom_id res chain seq x y z
N MET A 1 -35.09 30.69 21.14
CA MET A 1 -33.69 30.68 20.68
C MET A 1 -33.07 29.27 20.54
N ALA A 2 -33.77 28.17 20.85
CA ALA A 2 -33.25 26.82 20.64
C ALA A 2 -33.56 26.22 19.24
N VAL A 3 -34.50 26.80 18.49
CA VAL A 3 -34.96 26.24 17.20
C VAL A 3 -34.11 26.71 16.01
N ILE A 4 -33.42 27.84 16.12
CA ILE A 4 -32.59 28.40 15.03
C ILE A 4 -31.23 27.66 14.94
N ILE A 5 -30.74 27.09 16.04
CA ILE A 5 -29.45 26.35 16.08
C ILE A 5 -29.58 24.94 15.46
N LEU A 6 -30.78 24.36 15.45
CA LEU A 6 -31.03 23.05 14.82
C LEU A 6 -31.14 23.12 13.29
N VAL A 7 -31.63 24.24 12.74
CA VAL A 7 -31.76 24.41 11.28
C VAL A 7 -30.41 24.71 10.63
N ILE A 8 -29.51 25.43 11.31
CA ILE A 8 -28.16 25.73 10.78
C ILE A 8 -27.28 24.46 10.76
N ASN A 9 -27.43 23.54 11.72
CA ASN A 9 -26.72 22.26 11.70
C ASN A 9 -27.25 21.28 10.65
N ALA A 10 -28.55 21.31 10.31
CA ALA A 10 -29.12 20.48 9.26
C ALA A 10 -28.70 20.94 7.85
N VAL A 11 -28.60 22.25 7.62
CA VAL A 11 -28.19 22.81 6.31
C VAL A 11 -26.69 22.67 6.06
N LEU A 12 -25.85 22.66 7.10
CA LEU A 12 -24.40 22.41 6.95
C LEU A 12 -24.05 20.93 6.75
N MET A 13 -24.85 20.00 7.30
CA MET A 13 -24.72 18.56 7.02
C MET A 13 -25.13 18.20 5.59
N ASP A 14 -26.13 18.90 5.03
CA ASP A 14 -26.59 18.65 3.66
C ASP A 14 -25.61 19.19 2.61
N TYR A 15 -24.81 20.23 2.94
CA TYR A 15 -23.75 20.75 2.07
C TYR A 15 -22.48 19.90 2.05
N TRP A 16 -22.26 19.05 3.06
CA TRP A 16 -21.05 18.22 3.16
C TRP A 16 -21.22 16.82 2.57
N PHE A 17 -22.46 16.35 2.38
CA PHE A 17 -22.78 14.99 1.90
C PHE A 17 -23.31 14.90 0.45
N ASN A 18 -23.46 16.01 -0.28
CA ASN A 18 -24.16 16.05 -1.58
C ASN A 18 -23.33 16.29 -2.84
N ASP A 19 -22.00 16.14 -2.82
CA ASP A 19 -21.28 15.89 -4.08
C ASP A 19 -21.36 14.40 -4.44
N ARG A 20 -22.56 14.00 -4.89
CA ARG A 20 -22.87 12.66 -5.41
C ARG A 20 -23.07 12.72 -6.93
N VAL A 21 -22.21 12.01 -7.64
CA VAL A 21 -22.64 11.18 -8.78
C VAL A 21 -22.30 9.74 -8.44
N PHE A 22 -23.07 9.08 -7.56
CA PHE A 22 -22.95 7.61 -7.43
C PHE A 22 -24.15 6.86 -6.82
N PHE A 23 -25.15 7.51 -6.23
CA PHE A 23 -26.16 6.78 -5.44
C PHE A 23 -27.45 6.35 -6.15
N LEU A 24 -27.57 6.55 -7.47
CA LEU A 24 -28.78 6.14 -8.18
C LEU A 24 -28.81 4.63 -8.54
N ASN A 25 -27.71 3.88 -8.41
CA ASN A 25 -27.67 2.47 -8.83
C ASN A 25 -27.72 1.43 -7.70
N VAL A 26 -27.56 1.81 -6.43
CA VAL A 26 -27.56 0.84 -5.32
C VAL A 26 -28.98 0.50 -4.86
N LYS A 27 -29.91 1.47 -4.88
CA LYS A 27 -31.29 1.24 -4.40
C LYS A 27 -32.05 0.25 -5.31
N ARG A 28 -31.80 0.30 -6.62
CA ARG A 28 -32.43 -0.61 -7.59
C ARG A 28 -31.98 -2.06 -7.44
N PHE A 29 -30.78 -2.32 -6.89
CA PHE A 29 -30.27 -3.68 -6.68
C PHE A 29 -30.85 -4.34 -5.42
N ILE A 30 -31.19 -3.55 -4.38
CA ILE A 30 -31.70 -4.08 -3.11
C ILE A 30 -33.18 -4.47 -3.21
N ASP A 31 -33.96 -3.76 -4.04
CA ASP A 31 -35.39 -4.05 -4.24
C ASP A 31 -35.63 -5.30 -5.12
N GLU A 32 -34.59 -5.82 -5.82
CA GLU A 32 -34.70 -6.94 -6.77
C GLU A 32 -34.39 -8.31 -6.13
N VAL A 33 -33.95 -8.37 -4.87
CA VAL A 33 -33.48 -9.63 -4.20
C VAL A 33 -34.33 -10.03 -2.99
N ALA A 34 -35.31 -9.24 -2.57
CA ALA A 34 -36.11 -9.54 -1.38
C ALA A 34 -37.52 -10.05 -1.74
N THR A 35 -37.71 -11.38 -1.75
CA THR A 35 -39.03 -11.99 -1.49
C THR A 35 -39.08 -12.60 -0.08
N PRO A 36 -40.23 -12.56 0.62
CA PRO A 36 -40.30 -12.73 2.07
C PRO A 36 -40.55 -14.18 2.50
N ILE A 37 -39.95 -14.58 3.62
CA ILE A 37 -40.37 -15.75 4.42
C ILE A 37 -40.88 -15.22 5.76
N ASP A 38 -42.11 -15.59 6.07
CA ASP A 38 -42.87 -15.18 7.25
C ASP A 38 -42.80 -16.21 8.38
N SER A 39 -42.96 -15.66 9.59
CA SER A 39 -43.53 -16.22 10.81
C SER A 39 -42.65 -17.02 11.77
N GLY A 40 -42.65 -16.53 13.03
CA GLY A 40 -42.39 -17.38 14.19
C GLY A 40 -41.86 -16.67 15.45
N GLN A 41 -42.68 -15.87 16.13
CA GLN A 41 -42.39 -15.29 17.45
C GLN A 41 -42.10 -16.35 18.55
N LYS A 42 -41.19 -16.03 19.49
CA LYS A 42 -41.51 -15.95 20.94
C LYS A 42 -40.38 -15.33 21.80
N LYS A 43 -40.83 -14.54 22.79
CA LYS A 43 -40.12 -13.79 23.84
C LYS A 43 -39.35 -14.68 24.83
N ALA A 44 -38.28 -14.14 25.43
CA ALA A 44 -38.18 -13.89 26.88
C ALA A 44 -36.86 -13.18 27.25
N SER A 45 -36.98 -12.33 28.27
CA SER A 45 -36.02 -11.46 28.94
C SER A 45 -35.00 -12.19 29.82
N THR A 46 -33.81 -11.61 29.96
CA THR A 46 -33.22 -11.28 31.28
C THR A 46 -32.07 -10.27 31.14
N GLU A 47 -32.10 -9.28 32.04
CA GLU A 47 -31.02 -8.34 32.33
C GLU A 47 -29.84 -9.08 32.96
N ASP A 48 -28.60 -8.69 32.62
CA ASP A 48 -27.46 -8.91 33.50
C ASP A 48 -26.38 -7.85 33.32
N HIS A 49 -25.76 -7.56 34.45
CA HIS A 49 -24.93 -6.40 34.79
C HIS A 49 -23.70 -6.16 33.90
N VAL A 50 -23.53 -4.90 33.52
CA VAL A 50 -22.31 -4.33 32.91
C VAL A 50 -21.29 -4.04 34.01
N GLU A 51 -20.20 -4.80 34.05
CA GLU A 51 -18.99 -4.43 34.78
C GLU A 51 -17.96 -3.87 33.78
N THR A 52 -17.76 -2.56 33.82
CA THR A 52 -16.82 -1.80 32.99
C THR A 52 -15.37 -2.06 33.43
N LYS A 53 -14.68 -2.96 32.73
CA LYS A 53 -13.21 -3.02 32.76
C LYS A 53 -12.65 -2.24 31.57
N SER A 54 -12.05 -1.09 31.86
CA SER A 54 -11.26 -0.30 30.91
C SER A 54 -10.23 -1.18 30.21
N PRO A 55 -10.10 -1.13 28.88
CA PRO A 55 -9.09 -1.89 28.17
C PRO A 55 -7.72 -1.27 28.43
N THR A 56 -6.88 -1.98 29.17
CA THR A 56 -5.45 -1.71 29.26
C THR A 56 -4.83 -1.94 27.88
N VAL A 57 -4.47 -0.86 27.20
CA VAL A 57 -3.73 -0.90 25.93
C VAL A 57 -2.36 -1.52 26.21
N ARG A 58 -2.16 -2.76 25.73
CA ARG A 58 -0.88 -3.47 25.83
C ARG A 58 0.14 -2.78 24.92
N GLU A 59 1.22 -2.27 25.50
CA GLU A 59 2.43 -1.91 24.75
C GLU A 59 2.90 -3.14 23.97
N THR A 60 2.88 -3.04 22.65
CA THR A 60 3.38 -4.11 21.78
C THR A 60 4.90 -4.04 21.81
N SER A 61 5.55 -5.03 22.44
CA SER A 61 7.01 -5.02 22.58
C SER A 61 7.70 -5.00 21.20
N ALA A 62 8.91 -4.42 21.12
CA ALA A 62 9.73 -4.40 19.90
C ALA A 62 9.92 -5.80 19.28
N ARG A 63 9.86 -6.87 20.09
CA ARG A 63 9.94 -8.26 19.65
C ARG A 63 8.67 -8.73 18.90
N GLU A 64 7.50 -8.21 19.25
CA GLU A 64 6.24 -8.50 18.55
C GLU A 64 6.10 -7.66 17.28
N LEU A 65 6.53 -6.39 17.31
CA LEU A 65 6.62 -5.53 16.10
C LEU A 65 7.59 -6.10 15.08
N ASN A 66 8.72 -6.64 15.53
CA ASN A 66 9.62 -7.39 14.67
C ASN A 66 8.87 -8.50 13.95
N LYS A 67 8.06 -9.33 14.61
CA LYS A 67 7.30 -10.41 13.93
C LYS A 67 6.32 -9.92 12.85
N LEU A 68 5.90 -8.66 12.91
CA LEU A 68 5.01 -8.03 11.94
C LEU A 68 5.75 -7.41 10.75
N LEU A 69 7.05 -7.12 10.90
CA LEU A 69 7.86 -6.63 9.80
C LEU A 69 8.00 -7.70 8.70
N PRO A 70 7.99 -7.31 7.42
CA PRO A 70 8.68 -8.07 6.40
C PRO A 70 10.18 -8.05 6.74
N HIS A 71 10.61 -9.05 7.52
CA HIS A 71 11.97 -9.17 8.02
C HIS A 71 12.98 -9.34 6.89
N ASP A 72 13.76 -8.30 6.63
CA ASP A 72 14.88 -8.31 5.71
C ASP A 72 14.42 -8.49 4.24
N ILE A 73 13.75 -7.45 3.70
CA ILE A 73 13.65 -7.24 2.25
C ILE A 73 15.04 -6.82 1.77
N GLY A 74 15.89 -7.81 1.54
CA GLY A 74 16.98 -7.71 0.59
C GLY A 74 16.37 -7.36 -0.76
N HIS A 75 16.47 -6.08 -1.13
CA HIS A 75 16.20 -5.61 -2.48
C HIS A 75 17.24 -6.27 -3.38
N PHE A 76 16.92 -7.48 -3.86
CA PHE A 76 17.82 -8.19 -4.75
C PHE A 76 17.73 -7.47 -6.09
N SER A 77 18.69 -6.58 -6.30
CA SER A 77 19.07 -5.95 -7.57
C SER A 77 19.63 -6.99 -8.55
N GLY A 78 18.95 -8.12 -8.69
CA GLY A 78 19.25 -9.13 -9.69
C GLY A 78 19.01 -8.55 -11.06
N GLY A 79 20.10 -8.09 -11.70
CA GLY A 79 20.11 -7.57 -13.06
C GLY A 79 19.22 -6.34 -13.24
N VAL A 80 19.61 -5.23 -12.63
CA VAL A 80 18.92 -3.94 -12.81
C VAL A 80 19.12 -3.49 -14.26
N ASN A 81 18.20 -3.84 -15.15
CA ASN A 81 17.91 -2.98 -16.28
C ASN A 81 17.26 -1.73 -15.69
N CYS A 82 18.10 -0.78 -15.27
CA CYS A 82 17.63 0.56 -14.99
C CYS A 82 16.99 1.05 -16.27
N LYS A 83 15.68 1.29 -16.24
CA LYS A 83 15.09 2.06 -17.31
C LYS A 83 15.69 3.45 -17.17
N SER A 84 16.64 3.82 -18.03
CA SER A 84 16.74 5.24 -18.37
C SER A 84 15.36 5.63 -18.89
N GLY A 85 14.84 6.77 -18.44
CA GLY A 85 13.52 7.25 -18.83
C GLY A 85 13.38 7.35 -20.34
N SER A 86 12.97 6.27 -21.00
CA SER A 86 12.32 6.34 -22.29
C SER A 86 10.84 6.37 -21.98
N HIS A 87 10.25 7.56 -22.08
CA HIS A 87 8.82 7.71 -22.28
C HIS A 87 8.46 6.81 -23.47
N GLN A 88 7.82 5.66 -23.22
CA GLN A 88 7.39 4.76 -24.29
C GLN A 88 6.12 5.39 -24.87
N PRO A 89 6.09 5.79 -26.15
CA PRO A 89 4.85 6.20 -26.79
C PRO A 89 3.86 5.03 -26.71
N GLY A 90 2.57 5.35 -26.55
CA GLY A 90 1.49 4.43 -26.19
C GLY A 90 1.59 3.03 -26.81
N LYS A 91 1.42 2.00 -25.95
CA LYS A 91 1.44 0.59 -26.35
C LYS A 91 0.02 0.10 -26.62
N THR A 92 -0.18 -0.54 -27.77
CA THR A 92 -1.44 -1.18 -28.17
C THR A 92 -1.76 -2.36 -27.25
N ILE A 93 -2.97 -2.37 -26.67
CA ILE A 93 -3.50 -3.51 -25.91
C ILE A 93 -4.38 -4.37 -26.81
N TYR A 94 -4.17 -5.67 -26.74
CA TYR A 94 -4.94 -6.70 -27.40
C TYR A 94 -5.89 -7.34 -26.38
N GLN A 95 -7.17 -7.47 -26.74
CA GLN A 95 -8.15 -8.24 -25.98
C GLN A 95 -8.50 -9.52 -26.73
N TRP A 96 -8.61 -10.63 -26.00
CA TRP A 96 -9.21 -11.86 -26.53
C TRP A 96 -10.01 -12.58 -25.45
N ARG A 97 -10.93 -13.44 -25.89
CA ARG A 97 -11.65 -14.37 -25.02
C ARG A 97 -11.02 -15.74 -25.21
N ASP A 98 -10.62 -16.39 -24.12
CA ASP A 98 -10.11 -17.77 -24.20
C ASP A 98 -11.25 -18.80 -24.32
N GLY A 99 -10.88 -20.06 -24.49
CA GLY A 99 -11.84 -21.18 -24.63
C GLY A 99 -12.72 -21.41 -23.40
N ASN A 100 -12.41 -20.78 -22.26
CA ASN A 100 -13.22 -20.84 -21.03
C ASN A 100 -14.12 -19.60 -20.87
N GLY A 101 -14.16 -18.73 -21.88
CA GLY A 101 -14.94 -17.50 -21.84
C GLY A 101 -14.30 -16.36 -21.04
N VAL A 102 -13.05 -16.49 -20.58
CA VAL A 102 -12.36 -15.47 -19.79
C VAL A 102 -11.74 -14.42 -20.72
N ILE A 103 -11.95 -13.14 -20.37
CA ILE A 103 -11.38 -12.01 -21.10
C ILE A 103 -9.93 -11.81 -20.66
N ASN A 104 -9.02 -11.79 -21.61
CA ASN A 104 -7.59 -11.59 -21.41
C ASN A 104 -7.11 -10.31 -22.11
N LEU A 105 -6.19 -9.57 -21.50
CA LEU A 105 -5.61 -8.32 -22.01
C LEU A 105 -4.08 -8.42 -22.05
N SER A 106 -3.44 -7.98 -23.13
CA SER A 106 -1.98 -8.01 -23.28
C SER A 106 -1.43 -6.87 -24.12
N ASN A 107 -0.23 -6.39 -23.78
CA ASN A 107 0.56 -5.46 -24.59
C ASN A 107 1.48 -6.16 -25.60
N ARG A 108 1.35 -7.49 -25.73
CA ARG A 108 2.04 -8.35 -26.72
C ARG A 108 1.02 -9.20 -27.45
N LYS A 109 1.09 -9.24 -28.78
CA LYS A 109 0.20 -10.02 -29.65
C LYS A 109 0.49 -11.54 -29.51
N LYS A 110 -0.52 -12.41 -29.34
CA LYS A 110 -0.36 -13.89 -29.36
C LYS A 110 -1.71 -14.63 -29.56
N PRO A 111 -1.70 -15.96 -29.83
CA PRO A 111 -1.39 -16.70 -31.07
C PRO A 111 -2.61 -16.80 -32.05
N PRO A 112 -2.48 -17.40 -33.26
CA PRO A 112 -3.36 -17.20 -34.44
C PRO A 112 -4.85 -17.61 -34.34
N MET A 113 -5.32 -18.14 -33.21
CA MET A 113 -6.64 -18.79 -33.11
C MET A 113 -7.62 -18.09 -32.16
N ALA A 114 -7.38 -16.84 -31.78
CA ALA A 114 -8.36 -16.04 -31.06
C ALA A 114 -8.74 -14.82 -31.90
N ASP A 115 -10.04 -14.51 -31.97
CA ASP A 115 -10.52 -13.25 -32.55
C ASP A 115 -9.98 -12.08 -31.72
N VAL A 116 -8.98 -11.38 -32.26
CA VAL A 116 -8.33 -10.24 -31.63
C VAL A 116 -9.03 -8.97 -32.09
N GLN A 117 -9.68 -8.27 -31.16
CA GLN A 117 -10.21 -6.91 -31.41
C GLN A 117 -9.31 -5.87 -30.74
N VAL A 118 -9.05 -4.76 -31.45
CA VAL A 118 -8.42 -3.56 -30.90
C VAL A 118 -9.51 -2.75 -30.18
N VAL A 119 -9.49 -2.72 -28.85
CA VAL A 119 -10.63 -2.22 -28.05
C VAL A 119 -10.48 -0.75 -27.60
N GLY A 120 -9.47 -0.03 -28.12
CA GLY A 120 -9.28 1.41 -27.88
C GLY A 120 -8.00 1.77 -27.13
N GLN A 121 -7.86 3.06 -26.81
CA GLN A 121 -6.78 3.59 -25.97
C GLN A 121 -7.14 3.48 -24.48
N VAL A 122 -6.23 2.90 -23.71
CA VAL A 122 -6.39 2.57 -22.30
C VAL A 122 -6.36 3.81 -21.42
N LYS A 123 -7.28 3.89 -20.44
CA LYS A 123 -7.16 4.84 -19.34
C LYS A 123 -5.85 4.55 -18.61
N THR A 124 -5.08 5.58 -18.27
CA THR A 124 -3.79 5.50 -17.55
C THR A 124 -3.83 4.80 -16.18
N GLU A 125 -4.96 4.19 -15.81
CA GLU A 125 -5.29 3.68 -14.49
C GLU A 125 -5.37 2.15 -14.40
N ASP A 126 -5.19 1.43 -15.50
CA ASP A 126 -5.38 -0.03 -15.56
C ASP A 126 -4.47 -0.77 -14.57
N LEU A 127 -5.09 -1.55 -13.68
CA LEU A 127 -4.44 -2.37 -12.68
C LEU A 127 -4.86 -3.82 -12.90
N SER A 128 -3.89 -4.70 -13.18
CA SER A 128 -4.09 -6.14 -13.22
C SER A 128 -3.48 -6.77 -11.97
N ILE A 129 -4.23 -7.62 -11.28
CA ILE A 129 -3.77 -8.31 -10.08
C ILE A 129 -4.01 -9.80 -10.26
N ASN A 130 -2.92 -10.57 -10.27
CA ASN A 130 -2.94 -12.03 -10.35
C ASN A 130 -2.40 -12.63 -9.04
N ILE A 131 -3.30 -13.26 -8.27
CA ILE A 131 -2.98 -13.94 -7.00
C ILE A 131 -3.12 -15.46 -7.20
N TYR A 132 -1.99 -16.16 -7.17
CA TYR A 132 -1.90 -17.60 -7.45
C TYR A 132 -0.96 -18.32 -6.48
N GLY A 133 -0.77 -19.63 -6.65
CA GLY A 133 -0.03 -20.48 -5.71
C GLY A 133 -1.00 -21.25 -4.81
N ASP A 134 -0.72 -21.31 -3.51
CA ASP A 134 -1.61 -21.98 -2.58
C ASP A 134 -2.96 -21.25 -2.47
N THR A 135 -4.01 -22.03 -2.17
CA THR A 135 -5.36 -21.50 -2.00
C THR A 135 -5.43 -20.65 -0.72
N PRO A 136 -5.75 -19.36 -0.81
CA PRO A 136 -5.95 -18.53 0.36
C PRO A 136 -7.33 -18.78 0.99
N PRO A 137 -7.54 -18.39 2.27
CA PRO A 137 -8.85 -18.44 2.91
C PRO A 137 -9.86 -17.51 2.20
N ASN A 138 -11.15 -17.78 2.40
CA ASN A 138 -12.25 -17.00 1.84
C ASN A 138 -12.13 -15.51 2.18
N GLY A 139 -12.38 -14.64 1.21
CA GLY A 139 -12.32 -13.18 1.37
C GLY A 139 -10.91 -12.57 1.31
N PHE A 140 -9.85 -13.38 1.33
CA PHE A 140 -8.46 -12.88 1.28
C PHE A 140 -8.19 -12.08 0.01
N ARG A 141 -8.54 -12.66 -1.15
CA ARG A 141 -8.31 -12.01 -2.46
C ARG A 141 -9.02 -10.67 -2.56
N GLU A 142 -10.30 -10.63 -2.18
CA GLU A 142 -11.10 -9.41 -2.18
C GLU A 142 -10.48 -8.32 -1.30
N ARG A 143 -10.04 -8.69 -0.09
CA ARG A 143 -9.41 -7.75 0.84
C ARG A 143 -8.08 -7.23 0.31
N VAL A 144 -7.23 -8.11 -0.23
CA VAL A 144 -5.94 -7.70 -0.83
C VAL A 144 -6.18 -6.77 -2.02
N ILE A 145 -7.06 -7.15 -2.96
CA ILE A 145 -7.39 -6.34 -4.14
C ILE A 145 -7.92 -4.97 -3.74
N THR A 146 -8.89 -4.92 -2.84
CA THR A 146 -9.47 -3.66 -2.34
C THR A 146 -8.41 -2.74 -1.75
N ARG A 147 -7.50 -3.30 -0.94
CA ARG A 147 -6.43 -2.54 -0.29
C ARG A 147 -5.35 -2.07 -1.25
N ILE A 148 -4.99 -2.86 -2.26
CA ILE A 148 -4.08 -2.44 -3.32
C ILE A 148 -4.69 -1.29 -4.13
N HIS A 149 -5.98 -1.37 -4.49
CA HIS A 149 -6.66 -0.25 -5.16
C HIS A 149 -6.65 1.01 -4.32
N HIS A 150 -6.87 0.88 -3.01
CA HIS A 150 -6.83 1.99 -2.09
C HIS A 150 -5.43 2.62 -2.01
N ALA A 151 -4.37 1.81 -1.84
CA ALA A 151 -2.99 2.29 -1.82
C ALA A 151 -2.59 2.97 -3.14
N LYS A 152 -2.95 2.36 -4.28
CA LYS A 152 -2.77 2.96 -5.61
C LYS A 152 -3.45 4.32 -5.72
N ARG A 153 -4.69 4.45 -5.24
CA ARG A 153 -5.39 5.74 -5.26
C ARG A 153 -4.70 6.76 -4.37
N PHE A 154 -4.38 6.39 -3.13
CA PHE A 154 -3.79 7.28 -2.13
C PHE A 154 -2.47 7.90 -2.60
N PHE A 155 -1.56 7.10 -3.16
CA PHE A 155 -0.32 7.63 -3.72
C PHE A 155 -0.50 8.21 -5.13
N GLY A 156 -1.50 7.76 -5.89
CA GLY A 156 -1.87 8.34 -7.17
C GLY A 156 -2.33 9.80 -7.08
N GLU A 157 -2.92 10.21 -5.96
CA GLU A 157 -3.34 11.61 -5.70
C GLU A 157 -2.16 12.58 -5.64
N VAL A 158 -0.99 12.12 -5.18
CA VAL A 158 0.23 12.95 -5.08
C VAL A 158 1.20 12.75 -6.23
N THR A 159 0.93 11.78 -7.08
CA THR A 159 1.82 11.41 -8.18
C THR A 159 1.45 12.20 -9.43
N ASP A 160 2.45 12.77 -10.12
CA ASP A 160 2.22 13.39 -11.41
C ASP A 160 1.58 12.37 -12.37
N LYS A 161 0.44 12.75 -12.98
CA LYS A 161 -0.35 11.86 -13.83
C LYS A 161 0.45 11.28 -15.01
N ARG A 162 1.53 11.94 -15.44
CA ARG A 162 2.43 11.47 -16.49
C ARG A 162 3.26 10.25 -16.07
N LEU A 163 3.47 10.06 -14.76
CA LEU A 163 4.21 8.93 -14.19
C LEU A 163 3.32 7.71 -13.96
N ILE A 164 2.01 7.91 -13.82
CA ILE A 164 1.06 6.83 -13.58
C ILE A 164 0.91 5.98 -14.85
N GLN A 165 1.42 4.76 -14.77
CA GLN A 165 1.35 3.74 -15.82
C GLN A 165 0.46 2.58 -15.39
N PRO A 166 -0.09 1.81 -16.35
CA PRO A 166 -0.71 0.53 -16.05
C PRO A 166 0.24 -0.39 -15.27
N VAL A 167 -0.29 -1.07 -14.25
CA VAL A 167 0.49 -1.94 -13.37
C VAL A 167 -0.04 -3.37 -13.46
N ASP A 168 0.88 -4.31 -13.69
CA ASP A 168 0.62 -5.75 -13.57
C ASP A 168 1.25 -6.25 -12.27
N ILE A 169 0.44 -6.76 -11.35
CA ILE A 169 0.86 -7.24 -10.04
C ILE A 169 0.67 -8.75 -9.98
N LYS A 170 1.78 -9.47 -9.79
CA LYS A 170 1.78 -10.94 -9.63
C LYS A 170 2.16 -11.29 -8.22
N ILE A 171 1.29 -11.97 -7.50
CA ILE A 171 1.49 -12.41 -6.12
C ILE A 171 1.38 -13.94 -6.07
N ARG A 172 2.46 -14.60 -5.66
CA ARG A 172 2.50 -16.03 -5.40
C ARG A 172 2.42 -16.31 -3.92
N LEU A 173 1.41 -17.08 -3.51
CA LEU A 173 1.14 -17.44 -2.13
C LEU A 173 1.74 -18.80 -1.76
N PHE A 174 2.24 -18.88 -0.53
CA PHE A 174 2.69 -20.10 0.13
C PHE A 174 2.05 -20.19 1.51
N ASN A 175 1.37 -21.29 1.80
CA ASN A 175 0.76 -21.57 3.11
C ASN A 175 1.65 -22.51 3.94
N ASP A 176 2.69 -23.09 3.33
CA ASP A 176 3.70 -23.92 4.01
C ASP A 176 5.01 -23.16 4.17
N LYS A 177 5.47 -23.03 5.43
CA LYS A 177 6.66 -22.26 5.78
C LYS A 177 7.94 -22.85 5.20
N ASN A 178 8.07 -24.17 5.18
CA ASN A 178 9.29 -24.83 4.71
C ASN A 178 9.41 -24.67 3.19
N ARG A 179 8.32 -24.92 2.46
CA ARG A 179 8.25 -24.74 1.00
C ARG A 179 8.50 -23.29 0.60
N TYR A 180 8.04 -22.33 1.40
CA TYR A 180 8.36 -20.93 1.20
C TYR A 180 9.84 -20.64 1.45
N SER A 181 10.43 -21.13 2.56
CA SER A 181 11.85 -20.94 2.87
C SER A 181 12.75 -21.54 1.80
N ASP A 182 12.48 -22.78 1.39
CA ASP A 182 13.21 -23.49 0.32
C ASP A 182 13.11 -22.74 -1.01
N PHE A 183 11.93 -22.19 -1.32
CA PHE A 183 11.73 -21.39 -2.53
C PHE A 183 12.57 -20.11 -2.45
N ARG A 184 12.47 -19.36 -1.34
CA ARG A 184 13.18 -18.11 -1.10
C ARG A 184 14.69 -18.31 -1.19
N GLU A 185 15.24 -19.32 -0.52
CA GLU A 185 16.68 -19.64 -0.55
C GLU A 185 17.17 -19.95 -1.97
N ARG A 186 16.34 -20.61 -2.77
CA ARG A 186 16.68 -20.90 -4.17
C ARG A 186 16.66 -19.65 -5.06
N VAL A 187 15.71 -18.73 -4.89
CA VAL A 187 15.54 -17.59 -5.82
C VAL A 187 16.18 -16.28 -5.35
N SER A 188 16.47 -16.18 -4.05
CA SER A 188 17.02 -15.02 -3.35
C SER A 188 17.86 -15.48 -2.14
N PRO A 189 19.01 -16.16 -2.35
CA PRO A 189 19.78 -16.82 -1.27
C PRO A 189 20.36 -15.87 -0.21
N SER A 190 20.59 -14.60 -0.55
CA SER A 190 21.10 -13.60 0.41
C SER A 190 19.98 -12.95 1.23
N LEU A 191 18.73 -13.32 1.00
CA LEU A 191 17.59 -12.73 1.68
C LEU A 191 17.47 -13.33 3.08
N GLY A 192 17.33 -12.49 4.10
CA GLY A 192 16.98 -12.92 5.45
C GLY A 192 15.56 -13.48 5.54
N ASN A 193 15.18 -13.97 6.73
CA ASN A 193 13.91 -14.65 6.96
C ASN A 193 12.74 -13.65 6.92
N THR A 194 12.17 -13.39 5.75
CA THR A 194 11.01 -12.51 5.55
C THR A 194 9.69 -13.27 5.39
N ASN A 195 8.55 -12.64 5.70
CA ASN A 195 7.22 -13.15 5.36
C ASN A 195 6.81 -12.86 3.90
N GLY A 196 7.53 -11.99 3.19
CA GLY A 196 7.32 -11.73 1.78
C GLY A 196 8.48 -10.98 1.14
N PHE A 197 8.55 -11.04 -0.20
CA PHE A 197 9.50 -10.23 -0.95
C PHE A 197 9.07 -10.05 -2.40
N TYR A 198 9.40 -8.89 -2.95
CA TYR A 198 9.22 -8.54 -4.34
C TYR A 198 10.52 -8.72 -5.13
N ARG A 199 10.44 -9.39 -6.29
CA ARG A 199 11.55 -9.49 -7.25
C ARG A 199 11.27 -8.63 -8.47
N SER A 200 11.95 -7.50 -8.55
CA SER A 200 11.83 -6.54 -9.65
C SER A 200 12.17 -7.13 -11.03
N GLY A 201 13.15 -8.05 -11.10
CA GLY A 201 13.58 -8.68 -12.36
C GLY A 201 12.52 -9.55 -13.05
N VAL A 202 11.55 -10.06 -12.30
CA VAL A 202 10.42 -10.86 -12.84
C VAL A 202 9.05 -10.21 -12.60
N ASN A 203 9.04 -9.07 -11.91
CA ASN A 203 7.84 -8.37 -11.46
C ASN A 203 6.86 -9.31 -10.76
N GLU A 204 7.32 -9.96 -9.69
CA GLU A 204 6.54 -10.93 -8.93
C GLU A 204 6.87 -10.82 -7.43
N SER A 205 5.82 -10.82 -6.63
CA SER A 205 5.84 -10.86 -5.17
C SER A 205 5.59 -12.27 -4.68
N TYR A 206 6.31 -12.68 -3.64
CA TYR A 206 6.16 -13.98 -3.00
C TYR A 206 5.76 -13.77 -1.54
N VAL A 207 4.70 -14.41 -1.09
CA VAL A 207 4.12 -14.16 0.25
C VAL A 207 3.92 -15.48 0.99
N TYR A 208 4.49 -15.57 2.20
CA TYR A 208 4.14 -16.58 3.18
C TYR A 208 2.86 -16.15 3.91
N LEU A 209 1.78 -16.88 3.65
CA LEU A 209 0.45 -16.67 4.21
C LEU A 209 0.30 -17.51 5.49
N ASN A 210 0.81 -16.98 6.60
CA ASN A 210 0.69 -17.64 7.90
C ASN A 210 -0.72 -17.48 8.51
N ASN A 211 -1.30 -16.28 8.35
CA ASN A 211 -2.66 -15.98 8.75
C ASN A 211 -3.25 -14.87 7.87
N PHE A 212 -4.57 -14.70 7.97
CA PHE A 212 -5.34 -13.79 7.11
C PHE A 212 -4.82 -12.34 7.14
N ASP A 213 -4.63 -11.78 8.34
CA ASP A 213 -4.27 -10.37 8.51
C ASP A 213 -2.81 -10.11 8.10
N GLN A 214 -1.88 -10.93 8.57
CA GLN A 214 -0.47 -10.80 8.22
C GLN A 214 -0.28 -10.96 6.71
N GLY A 215 -0.85 -12.01 6.10
CA GLY A 215 -0.69 -12.22 4.67
C GLY A 215 -1.36 -11.13 3.84
N THR A 216 -2.45 -10.52 4.33
CA THR A 216 -3.08 -9.37 3.66
C THR A 216 -2.12 -8.18 3.68
N LYS A 217 -1.53 -7.85 4.84
CA LYS A 217 -0.58 -6.75 4.96
C LYS A 217 0.64 -6.96 4.06
N THR A 218 1.27 -8.13 4.17
CA THR A 218 2.43 -8.47 3.35
C THR A 218 2.10 -8.46 1.86
N ALA A 219 0.96 -9.01 1.42
CA ALA A 219 0.59 -8.96 0.01
C ALA A 219 0.39 -7.52 -0.51
N VAL A 220 -0.17 -6.63 0.32
CA VAL A 220 -0.34 -5.21 -0.04
C VAL A 220 1.01 -4.47 -0.07
N HIS A 221 1.88 -4.73 0.91
CA HIS A 221 3.25 -4.21 0.95
C HIS A 221 4.01 -4.54 -0.33
N GLU A 222 4.09 -5.83 -0.65
CA GLU A 222 4.85 -6.29 -1.81
C GLU A 222 4.22 -5.85 -3.14
N ALA A 223 2.90 -5.68 -3.17
CA ALA A 223 2.21 -5.08 -4.32
C ALA A 223 2.57 -3.59 -4.49
N MET A 224 2.77 -2.86 -3.40
CA MET A 224 3.18 -1.45 -3.45
C MET A 224 4.57 -1.29 -4.09
N HIS A 225 5.50 -2.22 -3.86
CA HIS A 225 6.77 -2.22 -4.60
C HIS A 225 6.61 -2.39 -6.11
N SER A 226 5.62 -3.19 -6.55
CA SER A 226 5.31 -3.32 -7.98
C SER A 226 4.78 -2.00 -8.57
N ILE A 227 3.93 -1.30 -7.82
CA ILE A 227 3.41 0.02 -8.19
C ILE A 227 4.54 1.05 -8.25
N ASN A 228 5.35 1.13 -7.19
CA ASN A 228 6.52 2.02 -7.12
C ASN A 228 7.47 1.79 -8.28
N ARG A 229 7.77 0.52 -8.59
CA ARG A 229 8.63 0.15 -9.72
C ARG A 229 8.05 0.56 -11.06
N ALA A 230 6.72 0.46 -11.24
CA ALA A 230 6.06 0.83 -12.48
C ALA A 230 6.02 2.35 -12.69
N TRP A 231 5.79 3.13 -11.63
CA TRP A 231 5.63 4.58 -11.71
C TRP A 231 6.94 5.35 -11.64
N PHE A 232 7.85 4.94 -10.77
CA PHE A 232 9.06 5.71 -10.43
C PHE A 232 10.35 4.98 -10.80
N GLY A 233 10.30 3.67 -11.06
CA GLY A 233 11.51 2.91 -11.41
C GLY A 233 12.32 2.54 -10.17
N SER A 234 13.57 2.99 -10.07
CA SER A 234 14.40 2.78 -8.88
C SER A 234 14.19 3.94 -7.92
N MET A 235 14.10 3.67 -6.62
CA MET A 235 13.82 4.69 -5.60
C MET A 235 14.79 4.53 -4.43
N SER A 236 14.98 5.61 -3.66
CA SER A 236 15.59 5.51 -2.34
C SER A 236 14.83 4.50 -1.47
N ARG A 237 15.59 3.72 -0.71
CA ARG A 237 15.04 2.62 0.09
C ARG A 237 14.02 3.12 1.12
N TRP A 238 14.36 4.18 1.86
CA TRP A 238 13.46 4.74 2.86
C TRP A 238 12.10 5.17 2.27
N LEU A 239 12.08 5.72 1.06
CA LEU A 239 10.83 6.13 0.42
C LEU A 239 10.06 4.93 -0.13
N ASN A 240 10.75 3.99 -0.78
CA ASN A 240 10.13 2.77 -1.31
C ASN A 240 9.49 1.93 -0.19
N GLU A 241 10.22 1.67 0.88
CA GLU A 241 9.74 0.93 2.05
C GLU A 241 8.68 1.73 2.81
N GLY A 242 8.89 3.03 3.02
CA GLY A 242 7.92 3.89 3.72
C GLY A 242 6.56 3.94 3.03
N MET A 243 6.52 4.00 1.70
CA MET A 243 5.27 3.92 0.94
C MET A 243 4.60 2.54 1.07
N ALA A 244 5.37 1.46 1.05
CA ALA A 244 4.85 0.10 1.21
C ALA A 244 4.27 -0.13 2.61
N GLU A 245 4.96 0.35 3.65
CA GLU A 245 4.49 0.32 5.04
C GLU A 245 3.21 1.14 5.24
N VAL A 246 3.09 2.32 4.61
CA VAL A 246 1.85 3.12 4.68
C VAL A 246 0.69 2.40 3.98
N ALA A 247 0.96 1.67 2.89
CA ALA A 247 -0.06 0.84 2.24
C ALA A 247 -0.56 -0.32 3.12
N GLU A 248 0.26 -0.80 4.07
CA GLU A 248 -0.12 -1.85 5.02
C GLU A 248 -1.13 -1.43 6.09
N THR A 249 -1.46 -0.15 6.22
CA THR A 249 -2.44 0.31 7.22
C THR A 249 -3.76 0.71 6.57
N THR A 250 -4.82 0.74 7.36
CA THR A 250 -5.93 1.67 7.11
C THR A 250 -5.30 3.06 7.19
N LEU A 251 -5.54 3.93 6.21
CA LEU A 251 -4.68 5.09 5.89
C LEU A 251 -4.61 6.19 6.97
N GLU A 252 -5.17 5.97 8.16
CA GLU A 252 -5.08 6.84 9.32
C GLU A 252 -3.79 6.54 10.12
N PRO A 253 -2.83 7.48 10.22
CA PRO A 253 -1.58 7.25 10.92
C PRO A 253 -1.74 6.83 12.39
N SER A 254 -2.84 7.24 13.03
CA SER A 254 -3.19 6.88 14.41
C SER A 254 -3.49 5.39 14.61
N GLU A 255 -3.87 4.67 13.56
CA GLU A 255 -4.21 3.24 13.59
C GLU A 255 -2.99 2.35 13.31
N SER A 256 -1.86 2.93 12.92
CA SER A 256 -0.64 2.18 12.66
C SER A 256 0.06 1.75 13.96
N PRO A 257 0.50 0.49 14.08
CA PRO A 257 1.30 0.06 15.22
C PRO A 257 2.65 0.78 15.31
N TRP A 258 3.12 1.39 14.20
CA TRP A 258 4.36 2.16 14.15
C TRP A 258 4.31 3.45 14.95
N ILE A 259 3.13 4.05 15.14
CA ILE A 259 3.05 5.37 15.77
C ILE A 259 3.58 5.35 17.20
N GLN A 260 3.28 4.30 17.97
CA GLN A 260 3.77 4.16 19.35
C GLN A 260 5.26 3.83 19.38
N TYR A 261 5.74 3.02 18.43
CA TYR A 261 7.14 2.66 18.33
C TYR A 261 8.04 3.88 18.08
N VAL A 262 7.68 4.71 17.10
CA VAL A 262 8.44 5.92 16.74
C VAL A 262 8.37 6.97 17.86
N LYS A 263 7.22 7.09 18.54
CA LYS A 263 7.05 7.95 19.73
C LYS A 263 7.93 7.53 20.91
N GLY A 264 8.13 6.22 21.10
CA GLY A 264 9.04 5.65 22.11
C GLY A 264 10.53 5.96 21.89
N LYS A 265 10.86 6.88 20.97
CA LYS A 265 12.23 7.27 20.57
C LYS A 265 13.03 6.15 19.90
N HIS A 266 12.36 5.12 19.37
CA HIS A 266 12.97 4.09 18.53
C HIS A 266 13.02 4.52 17.05
N ARG A 267 13.51 5.74 16.81
CA ARG A 267 13.56 6.36 15.49
C ARG A 267 15.00 6.75 15.17
N ILE A 268 15.29 6.86 13.88
CA ILE A 268 16.59 7.30 13.39
C ILE A 268 16.50 8.78 12.99
N PRO A 269 17.56 9.60 13.24
CA PRO A 269 17.60 10.98 12.76
C PRO A 269 17.40 11.07 11.24
N LEU A 270 16.69 12.09 10.76
CA LEU A 270 16.35 12.18 9.33
C LEU A 270 17.58 12.28 8.43
N SER A 271 18.63 12.95 8.89
CA SER A 271 19.91 13.02 8.16
C SER A 271 20.52 11.63 7.92
N ARG A 272 20.47 10.73 8.91
CA ARG A 272 20.91 9.34 8.77
C ARG A 272 19.94 8.52 7.91
N LEU A 273 18.63 8.70 8.08
CA LEU A 273 17.65 8.00 7.23
C LEU A 273 17.87 8.31 5.74
N PHE A 274 17.99 9.58 5.39
CA PHE A 274 18.09 10.05 4.00
C PHE A 274 19.44 9.77 3.35
N SER A 275 20.48 9.49 4.13
CA SER A 275 21.81 9.11 3.63
C SER A 275 22.12 7.61 3.80
N SER A 276 21.15 6.83 4.27
CA SER A 276 21.38 5.43 4.64
C SER A 276 21.72 4.52 3.45
N SER A 277 22.58 3.54 3.71
CA SER A 277 23.00 2.51 2.76
C SER A 277 22.37 1.15 3.06
N ASP A 278 22.35 0.24 2.07
CA ASP A 278 21.77 -1.11 2.26
C ASP A 278 22.32 -1.89 3.47
N PRO A 279 23.63 -1.85 3.78
CA PRO A 279 24.16 -2.49 4.99
C PRO A 279 23.57 -1.96 6.30
N GLU A 280 23.21 -0.67 6.37
CA GLU A 280 22.60 -0.11 7.59
C GLU A 280 21.19 -0.65 7.81
N TRP A 281 20.46 -0.91 6.73
CA TRP A 281 19.13 -1.52 6.80
C TRP A 281 19.18 -3.02 7.15
N ALA A 282 20.29 -3.69 6.85
CA ALA A 282 20.55 -5.07 7.27
C ALA A 282 21.07 -5.16 8.73
N SER A 283 21.11 -4.05 9.46
CA SER A 283 21.57 -4.00 10.86
C SER A 283 20.48 -4.39 11.86
N THR A 284 20.85 -4.43 13.14
CA THR A 284 19.90 -4.63 14.25
C THR A 284 18.87 -3.50 14.40
N GLU A 285 19.06 -2.36 13.72
CA GLU A 285 18.16 -1.21 13.74
C GLU A 285 17.14 -1.23 12.60
N ASN A 286 17.05 -2.31 11.82
CA ASN A 286 16.12 -2.47 10.70
C ASN A 286 14.69 -1.97 11.03
N ALA A 287 14.12 -2.42 12.16
CA ALA A 287 12.80 -1.98 12.60
C ALA A 287 12.66 -0.45 12.76
N GLN A 288 13.72 0.23 13.20
CA GLN A 288 13.74 1.69 13.32
C GLN A 288 13.75 2.37 11.95
N PHE A 289 14.47 1.81 10.97
CA PHE A 289 14.45 2.31 9.60
C PHE A 289 13.07 2.20 8.96
N TYR A 290 12.40 1.04 9.03
CA TYR A 290 11.04 0.88 8.50
C TYR A 290 10.04 1.78 9.22
N ALA A 291 10.06 1.81 10.55
CA ALA A 291 9.14 2.63 11.33
C ALA A 291 9.33 4.14 11.08
N THR A 292 10.58 4.60 10.99
CA THR A 292 10.86 6.01 10.69
C THR A 292 10.47 6.34 9.25
N SER A 293 10.68 5.42 8.31
CA SER A 293 10.28 5.56 6.89
C SER A 293 8.76 5.66 6.73
N TRP A 294 8.01 4.78 7.39
CA TRP A 294 6.55 4.87 7.47
C TRP A 294 6.12 6.23 8.01
N ALA A 295 6.71 6.67 9.12
CA ALA A 295 6.31 7.91 9.79
C ALA A 295 6.61 9.14 8.94
N ILE A 296 7.78 9.22 8.31
CA ILE A 296 8.16 10.38 7.50
C ILE A 296 7.34 10.45 6.20
N VAL A 297 7.04 9.31 5.56
CA VAL A 297 6.16 9.27 4.38
C VAL A 297 4.74 9.69 4.75
N SER A 298 4.23 9.22 5.89
CA SER A 298 2.92 9.64 6.43
C SER A 298 2.88 11.14 6.69
N PHE A 299 3.93 11.69 7.30
CA PHE A 299 4.08 13.12 7.54
C PHE A 299 4.11 13.92 6.24
N PHE A 300 4.92 13.50 5.26
CA PHE A 300 5.00 14.16 3.97
C PHE A 300 3.67 14.14 3.23
N LYS A 301 2.97 13.00 3.22
CA LYS A 301 1.66 12.91 2.58
C LYS A 301 0.60 13.80 3.23
N THR A 302 0.64 13.96 4.55
CA THR A 302 -0.39 14.71 5.29
C THR A 302 -0.09 16.20 5.42
N HIS A 303 1.17 16.62 5.46
CA HIS A 303 1.59 18.01 5.74
C HIS A 303 2.39 18.66 4.61
N TYR A 304 2.95 17.86 3.70
CA TYR A 304 3.84 18.33 2.63
C TYR A 304 3.56 17.66 1.28
N GLU A 305 2.29 17.53 0.93
CA GLU A 305 1.84 16.79 -0.25
C GLU A 305 2.53 17.24 -1.54
N THR A 306 2.68 18.55 -1.75
CA THR A 306 3.40 19.10 -2.91
C THR A 306 4.90 18.79 -2.88
N GLY A 307 5.52 18.77 -1.70
CA GLY A 307 6.92 18.38 -1.53
C GLY A 307 7.14 16.91 -1.85
N LEU A 308 6.23 16.04 -1.38
CA LEU A 308 6.22 14.61 -1.71
C LEU A 308 6.06 14.39 -3.22
N ALA A 309 5.14 15.11 -3.87
CA ALA A 309 4.93 15.04 -5.31
C ALA A 309 6.21 15.39 -6.10
N ARG A 310 6.92 16.45 -5.69
CA ARG A 310 8.20 16.85 -6.30
C ARG A 310 9.28 15.80 -6.08
N LEU A 311 9.36 15.24 -4.87
CA LEU A 311 10.35 14.21 -4.55
C LEU A 311 10.14 12.94 -5.39
N LEU A 312 8.89 12.50 -5.54
CA LEU A 312 8.53 11.35 -6.39
C LEU A 312 8.85 11.59 -7.87
N LEU A 313 8.69 12.83 -8.35
CA LEU A 313 9.12 13.21 -9.69
C LEU A 313 10.65 13.09 -9.83
N ILE A 314 11.41 13.59 -8.85
CA ILE A 314 12.89 13.48 -8.86
C ILE A 314 13.33 12.01 -8.88
N GLU A 315 12.75 11.15 -8.04
CA GLU A 315 13.03 9.70 -8.08
C GLU A 315 12.80 9.11 -9.49
N SER A 316 11.70 9.49 -10.14
CA SER A 316 11.37 8.99 -11.47
C SER A 316 12.34 9.43 -12.57
N GLU A 317 13.00 10.57 -12.39
CA GLU A 317 13.93 11.17 -13.36
C GLU A 317 15.39 10.74 -13.11
N ASN A 318 15.72 10.31 -11.89
CA ASN A 318 17.08 9.98 -11.45
C ASN A 318 17.65 8.67 -12.01
N GLY A 319 16.83 7.84 -12.68
CA GLY A 319 17.28 6.65 -13.40
C GLY A 319 17.75 5.52 -12.47
N CYS A 320 19.08 5.28 -12.42
CA CYS A 320 19.68 4.34 -11.45
C CYS A 320 20.03 5.00 -10.11
N ASN A 321 20.04 6.33 -10.05
CA ASN A 321 20.41 7.06 -8.85
C ASN A 321 19.18 7.20 -7.95
N THR A 322 19.43 7.34 -6.65
CA THR A 322 18.39 7.65 -5.67
C THR A 322 18.48 9.12 -5.28
N VAL A 323 17.37 9.69 -4.82
CA VAL A 323 17.36 11.05 -4.23
C VAL A 323 18.45 11.18 -3.16
N GLN A 324 19.14 12.32 -3.18
CA GLN A 324 20.12 12.70 -2.18
C GLN A 324 19.51 13.68 -1.17
N PRO A 325 20.13 13.86 0.02
CA PRO A 325 19.74 14.88 0.99
C PRO A 325 19.44 16.26 0.38
N ALA A 326 20.27 16.75 -0.55
CA ALA A 326 20.06 18.03 -1.21
C ALA A 326 18.81 18.09 -2.11
N ASP A 327 18.42 16.96 -2.72
CA ASP A 327 17.19 16.87 -3.52
C ASP A 327 15.95 16.98 -2.64
N ILE A 328 16.01 16.39 -1.44
CA ILE A 328 14.96 16.49 -0.43
C ILE A 328 14.82 17.94 0.00
N GLU A 329 15.93 18.60 0.38
CA GLU A 329 15.88 20.01 0.80
C GLU A 329 15.29 20.91 -0.28
N LYS A 330 15.65 20.66 -1.54
CA LYS A 330 15.09 21.37 -2.70
C LYS A 330 13.60 21.08 -2.90
N ALA A 331 13.17 19.83 -2.77
CA ALA A 331 11.76 19.45 -2.95
C ALA A 331 10.84 20.13 -1.94
N PHE A 332 11.28 20.22 -0.68
CA PHE A 332 10.53 20.81 0.44
C PHE A 332 10.84 22.29 0.68
N ASN A 333 11.86 22.85 0.03
CA ASN A 333 12.37 24.21 0.24
C ASN A 333 12.70 24.48 1.72
N LYS A 334 13.35 23.51 2.37
CA LYS A 334 13.68 23.48 3.80
C LYS A 334 14.96 22.67 4.00
N SER A 335 15.77 23.03 4.98
CA SER A 335 16.87 22.17 5.44
C SER A 335 16.34 20.88 6.09
N ILE A 336 17.14 19.83 6.10
CA ILE A 336 16.77 18.57 6.78
C ILE A 336 16.48 18.81 8.26
N GLU A 337 17.23 19.70 8.92
CA GLU A 337 17.01 20.05 10.33
C GLU A 337 15.63 20.69 10.54
N GLN A 338 15.20 21.58 9.64
CA GLN A 338 13.85 22.17 9.69
C GLN A 338 12.77 21.12 9.49
N ILE A 339 12.96 20.22 8.53
CA ILE A 339 12.03 19.09 8.30
C ILE A 339 11.95 18.21 9.54
N GLU A 340 13.08 17.89 10.17
CA GLU A 340 13.12 17.06 11.38
C GLU A 340 12.39 17.72 12.55
N GLN A 341 12.60 19.01 12.80
CA GLN A 341 11.89 19.74 13.85
C GLN A 341 10.37 19.68 13.67
N GLU A 342 9.89 19.91 12.45
CA GLU A 342 8.45 19.87 12.14
C GLU A 342 7.88 18.45 12.20
N PHE A 343 8.64 17.46 11.74
CA PHE A 343 8.30 16.04 11.85
C PHE A 343 8.15 15.61 13.32
N LEU A 344 9.06 16.03 14.19
CA LEU A 344 8.99 15.75 15.63
C LEU A 344 7.77 16.41 16.28
N LEU A 345 7.45 17.64 15.89
CA LEU A 345 6.24 18.33 16.36
C LEU A 345 4.98 17.60 15.90
N TRP A 346 4.95 17.14 14.64
CA TRP A 346 3.85 16.35 14.12
C TRP A 346 3.65 15.04 14.88
N LEU A 347 4.73 14.29 15.16
CA LEU A 347 4.68 13.04 15.90
C LEU A 347 4.03 13.22 17.29
N VAL A 348 4.34 14.31 17.98
CA VAL A 348 3.73 14.63 19.28
C VAL A 348 2.23 14.87 19.15
N ARG A 349 1.77 15.49 18.06
CA ARG A 349 0.35 15.81 17.82
C ARG A 349 -0.51 14.62 17.44
N GLN A 350 0.07 13.53 16.96
CA GLN A 350 -0.65 12.27 16.70
C GLN A 350 -1.14 11.57 18.00
N VAL A 351 -1.08 12.22 19.16
CA VAL A 351 -1.54 11.75 20.49
C VAL A 351 -2.82 12.48 20.92
N ALA A 352 -3.22 13.57 20.25
CA ALA A 352 -4.29 14.45 20.71
C ALA A 352 -5.70 13.96 20.33
#